data_AF-A0A1Q7UUF0-F1
#
_entry.id   AF-A0A1Q7UUF0-F1
#
_cell.length_a   1.000
_cell.length_b   1.000
_cell.length_c   1.000
_cell.angle_alpha   90.00
_cell.angle_beta   90.00
_cell.angle_gamma   90.00
#
_symmetry.space_group_name_H-M   'P 1'
#
loop_
_entity.id
_entity.type
_entity.pdbx_description
1 polymer ?
#
loop_
_entity_poly.entity_id
_entity_poly.type
_entity_poly.pdbx_seq_one_letter_code
_entity_poly.pdbx_strand_id
1 'polypeptide(L)'
;MKRREFITTAAYGMGAAWLGSKMTTRALAIPSLTREFNASDPVVLGSTGIRTSLLAMGTGTVGSGHHSHQTALGVKGLSELLLNGHEHGLRFFDAADSYGSHPHVAEALKHVKRDQVTVLTKSWARDPATMRADLDRFRKELGTDYLDICLMHCLTEADWTERYKGVMDVLSEAKQKGIIRAHGCSCHSIEALRAAAASP
;
A
#
# COMPACT_ATOMS: atom_id res chain seq x y z
N MET A 1 -18.01 7.13 33.18
CA MET A 1 -19.02 6.25 32.54
C MET A 1 -18.34 5.49 31.41
N LYS A 2 -18.36 4.15 31.44
CA LYS A 2 -17.67 3.33 30.44
C LYS A 2 -18.51 3.30 29.16
N ARG A 3 -17.92 3.58 27.99
CA ARG A 3 -18.58 3.59 26.66
C ARG A 3 -19.48 2.39 26.39
N ARG A 4 -19.18 1.23 27.00
CA ARG A 4 -19.94 -0.01 26.86
C ARG A 4 -21.33 0.05 27.53
N GLU A 5 -21.45 0.72 28.68
CA GLU A 5 -22.71 0.79 29.42
C GLU A 5 -23.74 1.68 28.72
N PHE A 6 -23.29 2.76 28.06
CA PHE A 6 -24.16 3.66 27.31
C PHE A 6 -24.86 2.98 26.12
N ILE A 7 -24.15 2.10 25.40
CA ILE A 7 -24.72 1.36 24.27
C ILE A 7 -25.76 0.34 24.74
N THR A 8 -25.51 -0.36 25.85
CA THR A 8 -26.49 -1.29 26.43
C THR A 8 -27.73 -0.58 26.95
N THR A 9 -27.60 0.59 27.57
CA THR A 9 -28.77 1.32 28.09
C THR A 9 -29.61 1.95 26.97
N ALA A 10 -29.00 2.39 25.87
CA ALA A 10 -29.74 2.91 24.72
C ALA A 10 -30.59 1.84 24.00
N ALA A 11 -30.16 0.57 24.01
CA ALA A 11 -30.88 -0.53 23.37
C ALA A 11 -32.22 -0.87 24.04
N TYR A 12 -32.36 -0.64 25.36
CA TYR A 12 -33.60 -0.92 26.09
C TYR A 12 -34.60 0.25 26.07
N GLY A 13 -34.16 1.47 25.73
CA GLY A 13 -35.01 2.67 25.75
C GLY A 13 -35.90 2.87 24.51
N MET A 14 -35.63 2.19 23.40
CA MET A 14 -36.35 2.38 22.13
C MET A 14 -37.35 1.26 21.79
N GLY A 15 -37.73 0.44 22.77
CA GLY A 15 -38.67 -0.68 22.55
C GLY A 15 -40.16 -0.28 22.47
N ALA A 16 -40.52 0.96 22.83
CA ALA A 16 -41.93 1.32 23.06
C ALA A 16 -42.56 2.26 22.01
N ALA A 17 -41.80 2.78 21.04
CA ALA A 17 -42.35 3.78 20.11
C ALA A 17 -41.72 3.68 18.72
N TRP A 18 -42.20 2.73 17.90
CA TRP A 18 -42.50 2.96 16.46
C TRP A 18 -43.00 1.67 15.79
N LEU A 19 -44.29 1.40 15.96
CA LEU A 19 -45.08 0.63 15.00
C LEU A 19 -45.31 1.51 13.77
N GLY A 20 -44.54 1.31 12.69
CA GLY A 20 -44.88 1.95 11.41
C GLY A 20 -43.72 2.36 10.51
N SER A 21 -42.89 1.42 10.08
CA SER A 21 -42.29 1.48 8.74
C SER A 21 -41.68 0.12 8.43
N LYS A 22 -42.11 -0.52 7.34
CA LYS A 22 -41.41 -1.67 6.76
C LYS A 22 -40.12 -1.18 6.10
N MET A 23 -39.18 -0.71 6.90
CA MET A 23 -37.80 -0.55 6.47
C MET A 23 -37.13 -1.87 6.80
N THR A 24 -37.09 -2.79 5.84
CA THR A 24 -36.19 -3.93 5.92
C THR A 24 -34.78 -3.35 5.92
N THR A 25 -34.27 -3.04 7.10
CA THR A 25 -32.84 -2.87 7.33
C THR A 25 -32.23 -4.22 7.00
N ARG A 26 -31.80 -4.35 5.75
CA ARG A 26 -30.89 -5.42 5.34
C ARG A 26 -29.61 -5.12 6.10
N ALA A 27 -29.53 -5.60 7.34
CA ALA A 27 -28.31 -5.57 8.12
C ALA A 27 -27.27 -6.20 7.21
N LEU A 28 -26.33 -5.39 6.73
CA LEU A 28 -25.15 -5.88 6.03
C LEU A 28 -24.47 -6.77 7.06
N ALA A 29 -24.68 -8.08 6.95
CA ALA A 29 -24.01 -9.05 7.78
C ALA A 29 -22.53 -8.89 7.48
N ILE A 30 -21.82 -8.20 8.38
CA ILE A 30 -20.36 -8.13 8.33
C ILE A 30 -19.93 -9.59 8.49
N PRO A 31 -19.28 -10.19 7.48
CA PRO A 31 -18.88 -11.58 7.56
C PRO A 31 -18.01 -11.75 8.80
N SER A 32 -18.36 -12.69 9.67
CA SER A 32 -17.47 -13.07 10.77
C SER A 32 -16.18 -13.61 10.17
N LEU A 33 -15.03 -13.14 10.66
CA LEU A 33 -13.74 -13.69 10.25
C LEU A 33 -13.74 -15.20 10.53
N THR A 34 -13.35 -16.00 9.53
CA THR A 34 -13.37 -17.46 9.61
C THR A 34 -12.23 -18.04 10.45
N ARG A 35 -11.22 -17.22 10.77
CA ARG A 35 -10.08 -17.55 11.63
C ARG A 35 -9.40 -16.27 12.14
N GLU A 36 -8.50 -16.45 13.10
CA GLU A 36 -7.53 -15.42 13.49
C GLU A 36 -6.46 -15.25 12.41
N PHE A 37 -5.97 -14.02 12.23
CA PHE A 37 -4.95 -13.66 11.26
C PHE A 37 -3.71 -13.15 11.98
N ASN A 38 -2.53 -13.62 11.56
CA ASN A 38 -1.26 -13.05 12.01
C ASN A 38 -0.73 -12.06 10.98
N ALA A 39 0.04 -11.07 11.43
CA ALA A 39 0.68 -10.09 10.56
C ALA A 39 1.60 -10.74 9.50
N SER A 40 2.23 -11.86 9.83
CA SER A 40 3.11 -12.64 8.97
C SER A 40 2.39 -13.69 8.11
N ASP A 41 1.06 -13.81 8.21
CA ASP A 41 0.31 -14.76 7.39
C ASP A 41 0.58 -14.50 5.90
N PRO A 42 0.90 -15.53 5.11
CA PRO A 42 1.19 -15.34 3.70
C PRO A 42 -0.09 -15.02 2.93
N VAL A 43 -0.04 -14.01 2.07
CA VAL A 43 -1.11 -13.61 1.17
C VAL A 43 -0.59 -13.45 -0.26
N VAL A 44 -1.46 -13.68 -1.24
CA VAL A 44 -1.20 -13.35 -2.64
C VAL A 44 -1.96 -12.06 -2.97
N LEU A 45 -1.27 -11.08 -3.55
CA LEU A 45 -1.86 -9.79 -3.86
C LEU A 45 -2.71 -9.88 -5.13
N GLY A 46 -4.02 -10.03 -4.98
CA GLY A 46 -4.96 -10.12 -6.10
C GLY A 46 -4.55 -11.20 -7.11
N SER A 47 -4.55 -10.84 -8.39
CA SER A 47 -4.13 -11.71 -9.50
C SER A 47 -2.64 -11.60 -9.86
N THR A 48 -1.84 -10.85 -9.09
CA THR A 48 -0.43 -10.57 -9.45
C THR A 48 0.51 -11.76 -9.28
N GLY A 49 0.10 -12.77 -8.50
CA GLY A 49 0.98 -13.86 -8.09
C GLY A 49 2.10 -13.45 -7.12
N ILE A 50 2.18 -12.18 -6.71
CA ILE A 50 3.12 -11.71 -5.69
C ILE A 50 2.65 -12.22 -4.33
N ARG A 51 3.45 -13.11 -3.74
CA ARG A 51 3.22 -13.65 -2.39
C ARG A 51 4.03 -12.86 -1.38
N THR A 52 3.38 -12.39 -0.32
CA THR A 52 4.01 -11.58 0.72
C THR A 52 3.30 -11.76 2.07
N SER A 53 3.68 -11.01 3.11
CA SER A 53 3.00 -11.02 4.42
C SER A 53 1.73 -10.16 4.42
N LEU A 54 0.74 -10.54 5.23
CA LEU A 54 -0.51 -9.80 5.38
C LEU A 54 -0.27 -8.33 5.79
N LEU A 55 0.70 -8.08 6.67
CA LEU A 55 1.11 -6.74 7.07
C LEU A 55 2.33 -6.29 6.26
N ALA A 56 2.28 -5.03 5.80
CA ALA A 56 3.42 -4.32 5.23
C ALA A 56 4.10 -3.41 6.25
N MET A 57 5.43 -3.31 6.15
CA MET A 57 6.24 -2.34 6.88
C MET A 57 6.30 -1.03 6.09
N GLY A 58 5.46 -0.08 6.48
CA GLY A 58 5.40 1.25 5.88
C GLY A 58 6.49 2.20 6.40
N THR A 59 7.07 2.97 5.49
CA THR A 59 8.12 3.97 5.80
C THR A 59 7.62 5.42 5.68
N GLY A 60 6.32 5.67 5.74
CA GLY A 60 5.70 6.93 5.27
C GLY A 60 5.00 7.78 6.31
N THR A 61 5.24 7.60 7.62
CA THR A 61 4.58 8.41 8.64
C THR A 61 5.00 9.86 8.50
N VAL A 62 4.04 10.74 8.19
CA VAL A 62 4.28 12.15 7.81
C VAL A 62 5.29 12.24 6.65
N GLY A 63 5.12 11.38 5.65
CA GLY A 63 6.05 11.22 4.54
C GLY A 63 5.84 12.25 3.41
N SER A 64 6.76 13.19 3.23
CA SER A 64 6.77 14.17 2.13
C SER A 64 8.17 14.77 1.95
N GLY A 65 8.45 15.34 0.76
CA GLY A 65 9.70 16.06 0.51
C GLY A 65 10.97 15.22 0.67
N HIS A 66 10.90 13.93 0.31
CA HIS A 66 11.97 12.94 0.50
C HIS A 66 12.33 12.70 1.98
N HIS A 67 11.33 12.76 2.85
CA HIS A 67 11.49 12.53 4.29
C HIS A 67 10.21 11.94 4.92
N SER A 68 10.37 11.24 6.03
CA SER A 68 9.33 10.71 6.92
C SER A 68 9.89 10.57 8.35
N HIS A 69 9.02 10.32 9.34
CA HIS A 69 9.49 10.01 10.70
C HIS A 69 10.36 8.75 10.76
N GLN A 70 10.08 7.75 9.90
CA GLN A 70 10.88 6.54 9.81
C GLN A 70 12.28 6.83 9.25
N THR A 71 12.37 7.62 8.17
CA THR A 71 13.69 7.94 7.58
C THR A 71 14.53 8.84 8.48
N ALA A 72 13.90 9.58 9.40
CA ALA A 72 14.56 10.37 10.43
C ALA A 72 15.36 9.52 11.44
N LEU A 73 15.09 8.21 11.52
CA LEU A 73 15.92 7.25 12.30
C LEU A 73 17.33 7.07 11.69
N GLY A 74 17.59 7.64 10.51
CA GLY A 74 18.78 7.41 9.72
C GLY A 74 18.73 6.08 8.98
N VAL A 75 19.67 5.90 8.03
CA VAL A 75 19.72 4.72 7.14
C VAL A 75 19.78 3.42 7.95
N LYS A 76 20.67 3.35 8.96
CA LYS A 76 20.79 2.17 9.83
C LYS A 76 19.54 1.92 10.67
N GLY A 77 19.01 2.94 11.33
CA GLY A 77 17.87 2.77 12.24
C GLY A 77 16.61 2.25 11.54
N LEU A 78 16.28 2.77 10.36
CA LEU A 78 15.15 2.23 9.58
C LEU A 78 15.47 0.87 8.96
N SER A 79 16.70 0.64 8.49
CA SER A 79 17.11 -0.68 8.00
C SER A 79 16.95 -1.76 9.08
N GLU A 80 17.43 -1.50 10.30
CA GLU A 80 17.28 -2.40 11.45
C GLU A 80 15.81 -2.65 11.81
N LEU A 81 14.95 -1.63 11.71
CA LEU A 81 13.51 -1.79 11.90
C LEU A 81 12.88 -2.73 10.85
N LEU A 82 13.26 -2.59 9.58
CA LEU A 82 12.80 -3.46 8.50
C LEU A 82 13.30 -4.90 8.68
N LEU A 83 14.57 -5.06 9.06
CA LEU A 83 15.18 -6.37 9.32
C LEU A 83 14.53 -7.05 10.53
N ASN A 84 14.23 -6.30 11.59
CA ASN A 84 13.49 -6.83 12.74
C ASN A 84 12.11 -7.36 12.33
N GLY A 85 11.35 -6.61 11.52
CA GLY A 85 10.08 -7.10 10.98
C GLY A 85 10.26 -8.36 10.11
N HIS A 86 11.33 -8.41 9.31
CA HIS A 86 11.68 -9.59 8.52
C HIS A 86 12.01 -10.82 9.38
N GLU A 87 12.76 -10.67 10.47
CA GLU A 87 13.04 -11.74 11.43
C GLU A 87 11.74 -12.29 12.05
N HIS A 88 10.73 -11.44 12.22
CA HIS A 88 9.40 -11.82 12.73
C HIS A 88 8.40 -12.26 11.65
N GLY A 89 8.90 -12.59 10.45
CA GLY A 89 8.10 -13.20 9.39
C GLY A 89 7.42 -12.21 8.44
N LEU A 90 7.64 -10.90 8.58
CA LEU A 90 7.13 -9.94 7.60
C LEU A 90 7.98 -9.94 6.33
N ARG A 91 7.35 -9.77 5.18
CA ARG A 91 7.99 -9.93 3.86
C ARG A 91 7.67 -8.76 2.92
N PHE A 92 7.03 -7.71 3.41
CA PHE A 92 6.53 -6.62 2.57
C PHE A 92 7.08 -5.26 3.04
N PHE A 93 8.02 -4.69 2.29
CA PHE A 93 8.57 -3.34 2.49
C PHE A 93 7.82 -2.34 1.60
N ASP A 94 7.16 -1.35 2.21
CA ASP A 94 6.49 -0.25 1.53
C ASP A 94 7.30 1.04 1.64
N ALA A 95 7.83 1.48 0.50
CA ALA A 95 8.60 2.70 0.31
C ALA A 95 7.85 3.71 -0.56
N ALA A 96 8.43 4.89 -0.72
CA ALA A 96 8.09 5.84 -1.77
C ALA A 96 9.23 6.84 -1.98
N ASP A 97 9.30 7.42 -3.18
CA ASP A 97 10.26 8.48 -3.46
C ASP A 97 10.07 9.69 -2.53
N SER A 98 8.82 10.10 -2.33
CA SER A 98 8.49 11.23 -1.46
C SER A 98 8.78 10.98 0.02
N TYR A 99 8.97 9.72 0.44
CA TYR A 99 9.36 9.39 1.82
C TYR A 99 10.87 9.42 2.00
N GLY A 100 11.65 9.40 0.91
CA GLY A 100 13.11 9.34 0.93
C GLY A 100 13.66 8.01 1.46
N SER A 101 12.88 6.92 1.38
CA SER A 101 13.18 5.67 2.07
C SER A 101 13.95 4.63 1.25
N HIS A 102 14.25 4.89 -0.02
CA HIS A 102 15.02 3.97 -0.85
C HIS A 102 16.39 3.61 -0.28
N PRO A 103 17.23 4.55 0.21
CA PRO A 103 18.55 4.20 0.75
C PRO A 103 18.47 3.28 1.98
N HIS A 104 17.40 3.42 2.78
CA HIS A 104 17.16 2.66 4.01
C HIS A 104 16.69 1.23 3.68
N VAL A 105 15.80 1.10 2.69
CA VAL A 105 15.41 -0.21 2.16
C VAL A 105 16.59 -0.88 1.46
N ALA A 106 17.38 -0.14 0.68
CA ALA A 106 18.59 -0.65 0.02
C ALA A 106 19.59 -1.22 1.03
N GLU A 107 19.77 -0.54 2.17
CA GLU A 107 20.60 -1.05 3.25
C GLU A 107 20.04 -2.37 3.81
N ALA A 108 18.74 -2.47 4.06
CA ALA A 108 18.12 -3.72 4.54
C ALA A 108 18.28 -4.86 3.52
N LEU A 109 18.15 -4.58 2.22
CA LEU A 109 18.28 -5.55 1.14
C LEU A 109 19.68 -6.18 1.03
N LYS A 110 20.72 -5.58 1.63
CA LYS A 110 22.06 -6.20 1.69
C LYS A 110 22.10 -7.40 2.64
N HIS A 111 21.16 -7.49 3.57
CA HIS A 111 21.16 -8.49 4.66
C HIS A 111 20.08 -9.56 4.48
N VAL A 112 19.24 -9.46 3.44
CA VAL A 112 18.21 -10.45 3.10
C VAL A 112 18.32 -10.84 1.63
N LYS A 113 17.90 -12.06 1.29
CA LYS A 113 17.84 -12.44 -0.13
C LYS A 113 16.74 -11.62 -0.81
N ARG A 114 17.05 -11.04 -1.97
CA ARG A 114 16.14 -10.13 -2.68
C ARG A 114 14.79 -10.78 -3.02
N ASP A 115 14.76 -12.07 -3.30
CA ASP A 115 13.57 -12.86 -3.62
C ASP A 115 12.71 -13.22 -2.37
N GLN A 116 13.22 -12.99 -1.17
CA GLN A 116 12.49 -13.22 0.09
C GLN A 116 11.69 -11.99 0.54
N VAL A 117 11.81 -10.85 -0.13
CA VAL A 117 11.07 -9.64 0.24
C VAL A 117 10.39 -9.02 -0.97
N THR A 118 9.17 -8.55 -0.74
CA THR A 118 8.40 -7.74 -1.68
C THR A 118 8.73 -6.28 -1.41
N VAL A 119 9.19 -5.56 -2.43
CA VAL A 119 9.46 -4.12 -2.34
C VAL A 119 8.46 -3.35 -3.21
N LEU A 120 7.69 -2.48 -2.58
CA LEU A 120 6.81 -1.53 -3.24
C LEU A 120 7.39 -0.12 -3.13
N THR A 121 7.37 0.61 -4.24
CA THR A 121 7.65 2.06 -4.24
C THR A 121 6.64 2.84 -5.07
N LYS A 122 6.71 4.18 -4.99
CA LYS A 122 5.74 5.11 -5.56
C LYS A 122 6.45 6.29 -6.20
N SER A 123 6.05 6.65 -7.43
CA SER A 123 6.53 7.82 -8.16
C SER A 123 5.45 8.90 -8.23
N TRP A 124 5.86 10.17 -8.14
CA TRP A 124 5.01 11.33 -8.39
C TRP A 124 4.94 11.74 -9.87
N ALA A 125 5.62 11.02 -10.78
CA ALA A 125 5.62 11.31 -12.20
C ALA A 125 4.20 11.42 -12.77
N ARG A 126 3.99 12.45 -13.59
CA ARG A 126 2.74 12.70 -14.33
C ARG A 126 2.93 12.71 -15.84
N ASP A 127 4.15 12.41 -16.30
CA ASP A 127 4.51 12.27 -17.70
C ASP A 127 5.40 11.02 -17.93
N PRO A 128 5.44 10.49 -19.16
CA PRO A 128 6.17 9.26 -19.47
C PRO A 128 7.69 9.37 -19.28
N ALA A 129 8.30 10.52 -19.54
CA ALA A 129 9.74 10.67 -19.47
C ALA A 129 10.22 10.60 -18.02
N THR A 130 9.54 11.31 -17.12
CA THR A 130 9.81 11.26 -15.68
C THR A 130 9.58 9.86 -15.11
N MET A 131 8.51 9.16 -15.51
CA MET A 131 8.28 7.79 -15.02
C MET A 131 9.39 6.82 -15.45
N ARG A 132 9.89 6.90 -16.68
CA ARG A 132 11.03 6.08 -17.13
C ARG A 132 12.29 6.39 -16.32
N ALA A 133 12.58 7.67 -16.12
CA ALA A 133 13.74 8.11 -15.34
C ALA A 133 13.64 7.65 -13.87
N ASP A 134 12.46 7.73 -13.28
CA ASP A 134 12.20 7.27 -11.92
C ASP A 134 12.38 5.76 -11.77
N LEU A 135 11.87 4.94 -12.70
CA LEU A 135 12.07 3.49 -12.66
C LEU A 135 13.56 3.10 -12.71
N ASP A 136 14.36 3.80 -13.50
CA ASP A 136 15.81 3.58 -13.56
C ASP A 136 16.51 4.06 -12.28
N ARG A 137 16.13 5.23 -11.78
CA ARG A 137 16.68 5.81 -10.57
C ARG A 137 16.35 4.96 -9.34
N PHE A 138 15.09 4.56 -9.15
CA PHE A 138 14.66 3.78 -7.99
C PHE A 138 15.37 2.43 -7.89
N ARG A 139 15.57 1.74 -9.03
CA ARG A 139 16.34 0.49 -9.06
C ARG A 139 17.79 0.68 -8.63
N LYS A 140 18.43 1.77 -9.07
CA LYS A 140 19.78 2.14 -8.64
C LYS A 140 19.83 2.51 -7.16
N GLU A 141 18.89 3.31 -6.68
CA GLU A 141 18.81 3.74 -5.27
C GLU A 141 18.55 2.54 -4.33
N LEU A 142 17.70 1.59 -4.75
CA LEU A 142 17.38 0.37 -4.02
C LEU A 142 18.46 -0.73 -4.16
N GLY A 143 19.37 -0.59 -5.13
CA GLY A 143 20.39 -1.60 -5.42
C GLY A 143 19.81 -2.92 -5.95
N THR A 144 18.80 -2.87 -6.82
CA THR A 144 18.13 -4.07 -7.35
C THR A 144 17.75 -3.91 -8.82
N ASP A 145 17.75 -5.02 -9.57
CA ASP A 145 17.44 -5.02 -11.00
C ASP A 145 15.94 -4.89 -11.30
N TYR A 146 15.08 -5.16 -10.31
CA TYR A 146 13.61 -5.14 -10.46
C TYR A 146 12.89 -4.63 -9.21
N LEU A 147 11.70 -4.07 -9.42
CA LEU A 147 10.76 -3.69 -8.35
C LEU A 147 9.61 -4.70 -8.31
N ASP A 148 9.15 -5.10 -7.12
CA ASP A 148 7.96 -5.97 -7.07
C ASP A 148 6.71 -5.17 -7.46
N ILE A 149 6.58 -3.95 -6.93
CA ILE A 149 5.42 -3.09 -7.18
C ILE A 149 5.87 -1.65 -7.36
N CYS A 150 5.43 -0.99 -8.44
CA CYS A 150 5.57 0.45 -8.61
C CYS A 150 4.21 1.12 -8.76
N LEU A 151 3.90 2.11 -7.91
CA LEU A 151 2.62 2.81 -7.93
C LEU A 151 2.76 4.27 -8.39
N MET A 152 1.75 4.76 -9.09
CA MET A 152 1.54 6.21 -9.23
C MET A 152 1.07 6.79 -7.88
N HIS A 153 1.81 7.74 -7.32
CA HIS A 153 1.58 8.23 -5.97
C HIS A 153 0.52 9.33 -5.92
N CYS A 154 -0.42 9.21 -4.98
CA CYS A 154 -1.34 10.26 -4.53
C CYS A 154 -2.22 10.81 -5.66
N LEU A 155 -2.92 9.91 -6.36
CA LEU A 155 -3.92 10.29 -7.36
C LEU A 155 -5.21 10.70 -6.68
N THR A 156 -5.79 11.81 -7.13
CA THR A 156 -7.02 12.38 -6.56
C THR A 156 -8.08 12.67 -7.63
N GLU A 157 -7.69 12.70 -8.89
CA GLU A 157 -8.49 13.14 -10.02
C GLU A 157 -9.32 11.97 -10.58
N ALA A 158 -10.58 12.21 -10.95
CA ALA A 158 -11.46 11.16 -11.48
C ALA A 158 -11.03 10.65 -12.87
N ASP A 159 -10.37 11.51 -13.65
CA ASP A 159 -9.92 11.28 -15.02
C ASP A 159 -8.46 10.82 -15.10
N TRP A 160 -7.82 10.46 -13.97
CA TRP A 160 -6.38 10.18 -13.92
C TRP A 160 -5.95 9.06 -14.88
N THR A 161 -6.81 8.08 -15.13
CA THR A 161 -6.54 6.93 -16.01
C THR A 161 -6.35 7.35 -17.46
N GLU A 162 -7.12 8.34 -17.93
CA GLU A 162 -6.97 8.91 -19.26
C GLU A 162 -5.87 9.99 -19.26
N ARG A 163 -5.94 10.92 -18.30
CA ARG A 163 -5.00 12.05 -18.18
C ARG A 163 -3.54 11.60 -18.13
N TYR A 164 -3.27 10.48 -17.45
CA TYR A 164 -1.91 9.94 -17.30
C TYR A 164 -1.74 8.60 -18.01
N LYS A 165 -2.53 8.32 -19.06
CA LYS A 165 -2.44 7.09 -19.84
C LYS A 165 -1.01 6.80 -20.31
N GLY A 166 -0.27 7.82 -20.75
CA GLY A 166 1.13 7.65 -21.17
C GLY A 166 2.06 7.17 -20.04
N VAL A 167 1.78 7.51 -18.78
CA VAL A 167 2.52 6.98 -17.61
C VAL A 167 2.18 5.51 -17.36
N MET A 168 0.89 5.15 -17.51
CA MET A 168 0.44 3.76 -17.41
C MET A 168 1.01 2.89 -18.54
N ASP A 169 1.17 3.43 -19.74
CA ASP A 169 1.82 2.75 -20.86
C ASP A 169 3.29 2.44 -20.52
N VAL A 170 4.02 3.36 -19.87
CA VAL A 170 5.40 3.11 -19.38
C VAL A 170 5.46 2.01 -18.34
N LEU A 171 4.55 2.04 -17.35
CA LEU A 171 4.50 1.01 -16.31
C LEU A 171 4.16 -0.37 -16.90
N SER A 172 3.25 -0.41 -17.88
CA SER A 172 2.89 -1.64 -18.60
C SER A 172 4.08 -2.20 -19.39
N GLU A 173 4.81 -1.34 -20.11
CA GLU A 173 6.03 -1.70 -20.83
C GLU A 173 7.12 -2.21 -19.86
N ALA A 174 7.32 -1.53 -18.74
CA ALA A 174 8.26 -1.94 -17.71
C ALA A 174 7.91 -3.31 -17.12
N LYS A 175 6.61 -3.60 -16.95
CA LYS A 175 6.13 -4.91 -16.50
C LYS A 175 6.43 -6.01 -17.52
N GLN A 176 6.16 -5.75 -18.81
CA GLN A 176 6.49 -6.69 -19.89
C GLN A 176 8.00 -6.99 -19.96
N LYS A 177 8.84 -5.99 -19.68
CA LYS A 177 10.30 -6.12 -19.64
C LYS A 177 10.84 -6.75 -18.35
N GLY A 178 9.99 -7.06 -17.37
CA GLY A 178 10.41 -7.59 -16.06
C GLY A 178 11.11 -6.59 -15.15
N ILE A 179 11.12 -5.29 -15.50
CA ILE A 179 11.66 -4.21 -14.66
C ILE A 179 10.82 -4.04 -13.40
N ILE A 180 9.51 -4.22 -13.53
CA ILE A 180 8.58 -4.29 -12.40
C ILE A 180 7.73 -5.55 -12.53
N ARG A 181 7.25 -6.13 -11.41
CA ARG A 181 6.36 -7.30 -11.45
C ARG A 181 4.88 -6.90 -11.50
N ALA A 182 4.52 -5.82 -10.82
CA ALA A 182 3.19 -5.24 -10.85
C ALA A 182 3.25 -3.70 -10.80
N HIS A 183 2.17 -3.06 -11.23
CA HIS A 183 1.96 -1.62 -11.10
C HIS A 183 0.52 -1.31 -10.70
N GLY A 184 0.28 -0.05 -10.31
CA GLY A 184 -1.03 0.44 -9.94
C GLY A 184 -0.96 1.90 -9.47
N CYS A 185 -1.85 2.26 -8.54
CA CYS A 185 -1.95 3.61 -8.01
C CYS A 185 -2.13 3.63 -6.48
N SER A 186 -1.70 4.73 -5.85
CA SER A 186 -2.08 5.12 -4.50
C SER A 186 -3.09 6.26 -4.61
N CYS A 187 -4.36 6.01 -4.29
CA CYS A 187 -5.45 6.99 -4.44
C CYS A 187 -5.78 7.68 -3.12
N HIS A 188 -6.08 8.97 -3.19
CA HIS A 188 -6.42 9.83 -2.05
C HIS A 188 -7.79 10.52 -2.23
N SER A 189 -8.60 10.04 -3.18
CA SER A 189 -10.02 10.37 -3.35
C SER A 189 -10.83 9.13 -3.71
N ILE A 190 -12.14 9.16 -3.48
CA ILE A 190 -13.04 8.05 -3.84
C ILE A 190 -13.17 7.94 -5.36
N GLU A 191 -13.14 9.07 -6.05
CA GLU A 191 -13.24 9.16 -7.50
C GLU A 191 -12.03 8.50 -8.17
N ALA A 192 -10.82 8.80 -7.70
CA ALA A 192 -9.61 8.17 -8.21
C ALA A 192 -9.60 6.66 -7.92
N LEU A 193 -10.08 6.24 -6.75
CA LEU A 193 -10.22 4.81 -6.42
C LEU A 193 -11.24 4.11 -7.33
N ARG A 194 -12.38 4.74 -7.63
CA ARG A 194 -13.38 4.19 -8.57
C ARG A 194 -12.81 4.07 -9.98
N ALA A 195 -12.07 5.09 -10.44
CA ALA A 195 -11.39 5.04 -11.73
C ALA A 195 -10.36 3.90 -11.79
N ALA A 196 -9.58 3.69 -10.72
CA ALA A 196 -8.65 2.56 -10.60
C ALA A 196 -9.37 1.21 -10.69
N ALA A 197 -10.46 1.03 -9.93
CA ALA A 197 -11.23 -0.21 -9.92
C ALA A 197 -11.88 -0.53 -11.27
N ALA A 198 -12.20 0.48 -12.08
CA ALA A 198 -12.74 0.33 -13.43
C ALA A 198 -11.67 0.04 -14.50
N SER A 199 -10.39 0.16 -14.16
CA SER A 199 -9.25 -0.01 -15.08
C SER A 199 -8.18 -0.93 -14.45
N PRO A 200 -8.48 -2.23 -14.27
CA PRO A 200 -7.62 -3.19 -13.58
C PRO A 200 -6.31 -3.53 -14.31
#